data_AF-A0AAV4QKY1-F1
#
_entry.id   AF-A0AAV4QKY1-F1
#
_cell.length_a   1.000
_cell.length_b   1.000
_cell.length_c   1.000
_cell.angle_alpha   90.00
_cell.angle_beta   90.00
_cell.angle_gamma   90.00
#
_symmetry.space_group_name_H-M   'P 1'
#
loop_
_entity.id
_entity.type
_entity.pdbx_description
1 polymer ?
#
loop_
_entity_poly.entity_id
_entity_poly.type
_entity_poly.pdbx_seq_one_letter_code
_entity_poly.pdbx_strand_id
1 'polypeptide(L)'
;MNKFLEKGSFYGVSWIRRTDFHVLTVGMETYTSDERFEALHLQKSNDWTLQIKYTQLRDSGTYECQVSSDPKISFFVNLTIVGKLHCLLFCMHFEN
;
A
#
# COMPACT_ATOMS: atom_id res chain seq x y z
N MET A 1 -0.34 -24.85 -4.78
CA MET A 1 -0.85 -23.99 -3.70
C MET A 1 0.05 -24.19 -2.49
N ASN A 2 0.93 -23.30 -2.02
CA ASN A 2 1.20 -21.89 -2.27
C ASN A 2 2.71 -21.67 -2.04
N LYS A 3 3.43 -21.07 -2.99
CA LYS A 3 4.87 -20.77 -2.91
C LYS A 3 5.17 -19.43 -2.19
N PHE A 4 4.33 -19.02 -1.25
CA PHE A 4 4.31 -17.64 -0.74
C PHE A 4 5.08 -17.38 0.58
N LEU A 5 5.94 -18.29 1.02
CA LEU A 5 6.63 -18.15 2.32
C LEU A 5 8.16 -18.35 2.26
N GLU A 6 8.83 -17.92 1.19
CA GLU A 6 10.29 -18.15 1.06
C GLU A 6 11.15 -16.90 0.85
N LYS A 7 10.63 -15.66 1.02
CA LYS A 7 11.51 -14.46 0.95
C LYS A 7 11.25 -13.41 2.03
N GLY A 8 11.91 -13.58 3.18
CA GLY A 8 12.84 -12.57 3.69
C GLY A 8 12.34 -11.19 4.16
N SER A 9 11.18 -11.09 4.81
CA SER A 9 10.92 -10.03 5.79
C SER A 9 9.78 -10.49 6.72
N PHE A 10 9.97 -10.41 8.04
CA PHE A 10 9.05 -10.96 9.05
C PHE A 10 7.71 -10.21 9.16
N TYR A 11 7.54 -9.08 8.44
CA TYR A 11 6.28 -8.35 8.36
C TYR A 11 5.93 -8.03 6.91
N GLY A 12 4.80 -8.56 6.44
CA GLY A 12 4.22 -8.20 5.15
C GLY A 12 3.38 -6.93 5.27
N VAL A 13 3.54 -6.00 4.34
CA VAL A 13 2.69 -4.82 4.21
C VAL A 13 1.62 -5.07 3.15
N SER A 14 0.38 -4.68 3.40
CA SER A 14 -0.71 -4.71 2.42
C SER A 14 -1.34 -3.33 2.30
N TRP A 15 -1.65 -2.90 1.08
CA TRP A 15 -2.42 -1.68 0.83
C TRP A 15 -3.86 -2.02 0.48
N ILE A 16 -4.80 -1.37 1.17
CA ILE A 16 -6.23 -1.63 1.06
C ILE A 16 -6.94 -0.29 0.80
N ARG A 17 -7.84 -0.25 -0.19
CA ARG A 17 -8.75 0.88 -0.40
C ARG A 17 -9.95 0.74 0.53
N ARG A 18 -10.20 1.71 1.40
CA ARG A 18 -11.25 1.59 2.44
C ARG A 18 -12.67 1.83 1.93
N THR A 19 -12.84 2.48 0.78
CA THR A 19 -14.16 2.76 0.23
C THR A 19 -14.92 1.49 -0.13
N ASP A 20 -14.20 0.43 -0.51
CA ASP A 20 -14.78 -0.86 -0.91
C ASP A 20 -14.02 -2.08 -0.35
N PHE A 21 -13.07 -1.85 0.56
CA PHE A 21 -12.20 -2.87 1.15
C PHE A 21 -11.41 -3.70 0.12
N HIS A 22 -11.13 -3.13 -1.05
CA HIS A 22 -10.37 -3.83 -2.09
C HIS A 22 -8.88 -3.84 -1.75
N VAL A 23 -8.27 -5.02 -1.75
CA VAL A 23 -6.82 -5.18 -1.58
C VAL A 23 -6.13 -4.74 -2.87
N LEU A 24 -5.28 -3.72 -2.78
CA LEU A 24 -4.54 -3.16 -3.91
C LEU A 24 -3.24 -3.91 -4.12
N THR A 25 -2.47 -4.10 -3.03
CA THR A 25 -1.18 -4.80 -3.06
C THR A 25 -0.95 -5.60 -1.79
N VAL A 26 -0.16 -6.66 -1.89
CA VAL A 26 0.39 -7.45 -0.77
C VAL A 26 1.88 -7.61 -0.99
N GLY A 27 2.69 -7.01 -0.12
CA GLY A 27 4.10 -6.82 -0.37
C GLY A 27 4.32 -6.08 -1.69
N MET A 28 5.20 -6.63 -2.52
CA MET A 28 5.50 -6.11 -3.86
C MET A 28 4.50 -6.55 -4.94
N GLU A 29 3.55 -7.42 -4.61
CA GLU A 29 2.59 -7.94 -5.59
C GLU A 29 1.34 -7.07 -5.66
N THR A 30 0.93 -6.71 -6.87
CA THR A 30 -0.31 -5.98 -7.13
C THR A 30 -1.47 -6.97 -7.30
N TYR A 31 -2.52 -6.79 -6.50
CA TYR A 31 -3.73 -7.64 -6.48
C TYR A 31 -4.91 -7.04 -7.24
N THR A 32 -4.89 -5.73 -7.46
CA THR A 32 -5.89 -5.07 -8.31
C THR A 32 -5.53 -5.20 -9.79
N SER A 33 -6.53 -5.18 -10.67
CA SER A 33 -6.33 -5.16 -12.13
C SER A 33 -6.03 -3.76 -12.67
N ASP A 34 -6.16 -2.71 -11.86
CA ASP A 34 -5.82 -1.34 -12.25
C ASP A 34 -4.30 -1.14 -12.18
N GLU A 35 -3.63 -1.20 -13.33
CA GLU A 35 -2.17 -1.10 -13.49
C GLU A 35 -1.54 0.21 -13.00
N ARG A 36 -2.38 1.19 -12.62
CA ARG A 36 -1.93 2.45 -12.03
C ARG A 36 -1.42 2.26 -10.60
N PHE A 37 -1.86 1.22 -9.90
CA PHE A 37 -1.50 0.94 -8.52
C PHE A 37 -0.27 0.02 -8.45
N GLU A 38 0.77 0.47 -7.77
CA GLU A 38 2.02 -0.28 -7.62
C GLU A 38 2.58 -0.09 -6.22
N ALA A 39 3.06 -1.17 -5.61
CA ALA A 39 3.82 -1.09 -4.38
C ALA A 39 5.29 -0.84 -4.69
N LEU A 40 5.86 0.16 -4.04
CA LEU A 40 7.29 0.46 -4.08
C LEU A 40 7.87 0.22 -2.69
N HIS A 41 8.99 -0.48 -2.65
CA HIS A 41 9.74 -0.74 -1.44
C HIS A 41 11.23 -0.54 -1.71
N LEU A 42 11.86 0.35 -0.95
CA LEU A 42 13.29 0.55 -1.05
C LEU A 42 13.99 -0.61 -0.34
N GLN A 43 14.90 -1.31 -1.05
CA GLN A 43 15.66 -2.40 -0.45
C GLN A 43 16.38 -1.93 0.82
N LYS A 44 16.22 -2.69 1.91
CA LYS A 44 16.77 -2.39 3.24
C LYS A 44 16.15 -1.19 3.97
N SER A 45 15.06 -0.60 3.46
CA SER A 45 14.24 0.35 4.23
C SER A 45 13.03 -0.35 4.83
N ASN A 46 12.41 0.24 5.85
CA ASN A 46 11.07 -0.11 6.31
C ASN A 46 9.96 0.66 5.56
N ASP A 47 10.35 1.50 4.60
CA ASP A 47 9.43 2.33 3.83
C ASP A 47 8.68 1.50 2.79
N TRP A 48 7.37 1.43 2.94
CA TRP A 48 6.46 0.87 1.97
C TRP A 48 5.60 1.99 1.38
N THR A 49 5.60 2.12 0.07
CA THR A 49 4.89 3.18 -0.63
C THR A 49 3.89 2.59 -1.61
N LEU A 50 2.66 3.09 -1.62
CA LEU A 50 1.72 2.86 -2.72
C LEU A 50 1.85 4.01 -3.72
N GLN A 51 2.25 3.70 -4.94
CA GLN A 51 2.21 4.63 -6.05
C GLN A 51 0.88 4.49 -6.79
N ILE A 52 0.28 5.64 -7.12
CA ILE A 52 -0.90 5.72 -7.99
C ILE A 52 -0.55 6.59 -9.20
N LYS A 53 -0.40 5.96 -10.37
CA LYS A 53 -0.11 6.63 -11.64
C LYS A 53 -1.37 7.32 -12.17
N TYR A 54 -1.19 8.46 -12.85
CA TYR A 54 -2.27 9.21 -13.50
C TYR A 54 -3.54 9.36 -12.63
N THR A 55 -3.40 9.98 -11.46
CA THR A 55 -4.49 10.08 -10.48
C THR A 55 -5.70 10.80 -11.05
N GLN A 56 -6.87 10.36 -10.61
CA GLN A 56 -8.16 10.88 -10.99
C GLN A 56 -8.91 11.32 -9.74
N LEU A 57 -9.84 12.26 -9.86
CA LEU A 57 -10.60 12.78 -8.71
C LEU A 57 -11.27 11.65 -7.89
N ARG A 58 -11.71 10.58 -8.57
CA ARG A 58 -12.29 9.38 -7.96
C ARG A 58 -11.35 8.56 -7.07
N ASP A 59 -10.04 8.74 -7.21
CA ASP A 59 -9.05 8.07 -6.36
C ASP A 59 -8.94 8.75 -4.98
N SER A 60 -9.60 9.90 -4.78
CA SER A 60 -9.66 10.52 -3.45
C SER A 60 -10.39 9.61 -2.46
N GLY A 61 -9.86 9.47 -1.25
CA GLY A 61 -10.42 8.62 -0.22
C GLY A 61 -9.40 8.12 0.77
N THR A 62 -9.84 7.24 1.67
CA THR A 62 -8.97 6.63 2.69
C THR A 62 -8.35 5.33 2.14
N TYR A 63 -7.05 5.24 2.29
CA TYR A 63 -6.25 4.05 2.06
C TYR A 63 -5.70 3.55 3.38
N GLU A 64 -5.59 2.24 3.52
CA GLU A 64 -5.03 1.59 4.69
C GLU A 64 -3.76 0.86 4.29
N CYS A 65 -2.67 1.15 4.99
CA CYS A 65 -1.53 0.27 5.05
C CYS A 65 -1.68 -0.65 6.26
N GLN A 66 -1.71 -1.95 6.03
CA GLN A 66 -1.79 -2.96 7.08
C GLN A 66 -0.47 -3.72 7.18
N VAL A 67 0.11 -3.78 8.37
CA VAL A 67 1.29 -4.58 8.70
C VAL A 67 0.83 -5.90 9.29
N SER A 68 1.35 -7.02 8.77
CA SER A 68 0.99 -8.38 9.20
C SER A 68 1.60 -8.80 10.55
N SER A 69 1.79 -7.86 11.49
CA SER A 69 2.21 -8.14 12.87
C SER A 69 1.09 -8.83 13.66
N ASP A 70 1.44 -9.35 14.83
CA ASP A 70 0.47 -9.84 15.82
C ASP A 70 0.58 -9.02 17.12
N PRO A 71 -0.43 -8.20 17.46
CA PRO A 71 -1.66 -7.93 16.71
C PRO A 71 -1.40 -7.16 15.40
N LYS A 72 -2.35 -7.24 14.45
CA LYS A 72 -2.27 -6.49 13.18
C LYS A 72 -2.24 -4.99 13.46
N ILE A 73 -1.36 -4.27 12.76
CA ILE A 73 -1.25 -2.82 12.86
C ILE A 73 -1.77 -2.21 11.55
N SER A 74 -2.61 -1.18 11.66
CA SER A 74 -3.19 -0.45 10.53
C SER A 74 -2.85 1.03 10.59
N PHE A 75 -2.42 1.59 9.46
CA PHE A 75 -2.15 3.00 9.25
C PHE A 75 -3.08 3.53 8.17
N PHE A 76 -3.80 4.62 8.47
CA PHE A 76 -4.77 5.21 7.55
C PHE A 76 -4.22 6.48 6.92
N VAL A 77 -4.33 6.57 5.59
CA VAL A 77 -3.86 7.69 4.78
C VAL A 77 -5.02 8.24 3.97
N ASN A 78 -5.33 9.52 4.13
CA ASN A 78 -6.36 10.19 3.33
C ASN A 78 -5.73 10.87 2.12
N LEU A 79 -6.09 10.40 0.92
CA LEU A 79 -5.68 10.99 -0.35
C LEU A 79 -6.73 12.01 -0.80
N THR A 80 -6.29 13.26 -1.03
CA THR A 80 -7.10 14.30 -1.66
C THR A 80 -6.46 14.72 -2.96
N ILE A 81 -7.19 14.56 -4.08
CA ILE A 81 -6.69 14.94 -5.40
C ILE A 81 -7.06 16.39 -5.70
N VAL A 82 -6.06 17.27 -5.76
CA VAL A 82 -6.22 18.70 -6.11
C VAL A 82 -5.78 19.04 -7.54
N GLY A 83 -5.37 18.04 -8.34
CA GLY A 83 -4.92 18.20 -9.72
C GLY A 83 -4.46 16.88 -10.36
N LYS A 84 -3.94 16.92 -11.60
CA LYS A 84 -3.39 15.75 -12.30
C LYS A 84 -1.89 15.62 -12.04
N LEU A 85 -1.48 14.91 -10.98
CA LEU A 85 -0.08 14.59 -10.68
C LEU A 85 0.06 13.15 -10.15
N HIS A 86 1.24 12.54 -10.24
CA HIS A 86 1.51 11.27 -9.57
C HIS A 86 1.42 11.45 -8.05
N CYS A 87 0.69 10.58 -7.37
CA CYS A 87 0.62 10.56 -5.91
C CYS A 87 1.35 9.34 -5.34
N LEU A 88 2.04 9.55 -4.23
CA LEU A 88 2.69 8.52 -3.44
C LEU A 88 2.07 8.53 -2.04
N LEU A 89 1.65 7.36 -1.55
CA LEU A 89 1.18 7.18 -0.19
C LEU A 89 2.21 6.36 0.58
N PHE A 90 2.69 6.87 1.70
CA PHE A 90 3.69 6.21 2.52
C PHE A 90 3.05 5.48 3.68
N CYS A 91 3.50 4.24 3.89
CA CYS A 91 3.26 3.49 5.10
C CYS A 91 4.44 3.78 6.03
N MET A 92 4.34 4.88 6.78
CA MET A 92 5.36 5.20 7.77
C MET A 92 5.20 4.29 8.98
N HIS A 93 6.25 3.52 9.26
CA HIS A 93 6.48 2.96 10.58
C HIS A 93 7.04 4.08 11.45
N PHE A 94 6.33 4.50 12.50
CA PHE A 94 6.91 5.37 13.52
C PHE A 94 7.96 4.52 14.24
N GLU A 95 9.24 4.68 13.91
CA GLU A 95 10.31 4.33 14.84
C GLU A 95 10.07 5.14 16.12
N ASN A 96 10.00 4.43 17.24
CA ASN A 96 10.07 5.01 18.56
C ASN A 96 11.54 5.01 18.99
#